data_AF-A0A6C0E5F7-F1
#
_entry.id   AF-A0A6C0E5F7-F1
#
_cell.length_a   1.000
_cell.length_b   1.000
_cell.length_c   1.000
_cell.angle_alpha   90.00
_cell.angle_beta   90.00
_cell.angle_gamma   90.00
#
_symmetry.space_group_name_H-M   'P 1'
#
loop_
_entity.id
_entity.type
_entity.pdbx_description
1 polymer ?
#
loop_
_entity_poly.entity_id
_entity_poly.type
_entity_poly.pdbx_seq_one_letter_code
_entity_poly.pdbx_strand_id
1 'polypeptide(L)'
;MTFAIFNDDKSLTDMKRFEHYSLAGYFALVIISQISLNVMAMYFKCGGDFVDSLTNATSLTILPWSLIFGVVIITIMMFPGFKSAFSDVIGYFYISSKSNEVLNTLLVDKNIRMDNLQPSDKDKMRDAADLVMKIYGNTSILINQMVPSNFVQLWDQMRILRKPEYQDDNNSTTAGLKEKLFGLVVTRENVGEAMWYIYTGFLIISLVKMNIETRGCSSNIDVMESKYKQFLSTENDKIKEKELSSKVVYKE
;
A
#
# COMPACT_ATOMS: atom_id res chain seq x y z
N MET A 1 -5.51 8.83 13.13
CA MET A 1 -6.51 8.38 14.12
C MET A 1 -5.87 8.47 15.50
N THR A 2 -6.52 9.15 16.46
CA THR A 2 -6.10 9.19 17.87
C THR A 2 -6.95 8.22 18.69
N PHE A 3 -6.53 7.85 19.90
CA PHE A 3 -7.31 6.96 20.78
C PHE A 3 -8.63 7.61 21.19
N ALA A 4 -8.65 8.93 21.39
CA ALA A 4 -9.87 9.68 21.66
C ALA A 4 -10.89 9.60 20.49
N ILE A 5 -10.42 9.73 19.25
CA ILE A 5 -11.27 9.60 18.05
C ILE A 5 -11.76 8.15 17.88
N PHE A 6 -10.93 7.17 18.21
CA PHE A 6 -11.31 5.76 18.11
C PHE A 6 -12.49 5.39 19.02
N ASN A 7 -12.60 6.02 20.19
CA ASN A 7 -13.67 5.73 21.16
C ASN A 7 -14.94 6.58 20.97
N ASP A 8 -14.93 7.57 20.08
CA ASP A 8 -16.09 8.40 19.77
C ASP A 8 -16.68 8.00 18.41
N ASP A 9 -17.86 7.38 18.42
CA ASP A 9 -18.47 6.76 17.23
C ASP A 9 -18.71 7.75 16.08
N LYS A 10 -19.06 8.99 16.42
CA LYS A 10 -19.29 10.06 15.44
C LYS A 10 -17.99 10.48 14.75
N SER A 11 -16.96 10.82 15.53
CA SER A 11 -15.66 11.22 14.97
C SER A 11 -14.97 10.08 14.24
N LEU A 12 -15.13 8.83 14.69
CA LEU A 12 -14.65 7.65 13.98
C LEU A 12 -15.31 7.51 12.61
N THR A 13 -16.63 7.70 12.54
CA THR A 13 -17.39 7.63 11.28
C THR A 13 -17.00 8.76 10.32
N ASP A 14 -16.86 9.98 10.80
CA ASP A 14 -16.46 11.13 9.99
C ASP A 14 -15.03 10.97 9.46
N MET A 15 -14.12 10.45 10.28
CA MET A 15 -12.74 10.19 9.88
C MET A 15 -12.64 9.08 8.83
N LYS A 16 -13.36 7.96 9.01
CA LYS A 16 -13.44 6.88 8.00
C LYS A 16 -13.99 7.39 6.67
N ARG A 17 -15.02 8.24 6.72
CA ARG A 17 -15.60 8.85 5.53
C ARG A 17 -14.59 9.72 4.78
N PHE A 18 -13.86 10.57 5.51
CA PHE A 18 -12.81 11.39 4.93
C PHE A 18 -11.71 10.53 4.29
N GLU A 19 -11.28 9.47 4.98
CA GLU A 19 -10.29 8.51 4.48
C GLU A 19 -10.75 7.84 3.18
N HIS A 20 -12.01 7.38 3.10
CA HIS A 20 -12.57 6.79 1.88
C HIS A 20 -12.65 7.79 0.72
N TYR A 21 -13.03 9.04 0.97
CA TYR A 21 -13.01 10.08 -0.08
C TYR A 21 -11.59 10.38 -0.56
N SER A 22 -10.62 10.45 0.35
CA SER A 22 -9.22 10.65 0.00
C SER A 22 -8.68 9.49 -0.84
N LEU A 23 -8.99 8.24 -0.47
CA LEU A 23 -8.63 7.05 -1.22
C LEU A 23 -9.26 7.03 -2.62
N ALA A 24 -10.54 7.40 -2.74
CA ALA A 24 -11.22 7.50 -4.02
C ALA A 24 -10.60 8.57 -4.93
N GLY A 25 -10.24 9.73 -4.36
CA GLY A 25 -9.54 10.79 -5.09
C GLY A 25 -8.16 10.36 -5.56
N TYR A 26 -7.38 9.68 -4.70
CA TYR A 26 -6.10 9.10 -5.08
C TYR A 26 -6.25 8.07 -6.21
N PHE A 27 -7.21 7.15 -6.10
CA PHE A 27 -7.47 6.14 -7.13
C PHE A 27 -7.85 6.78 -8.47
N ALA A 28 -8.71 7.80 -8.47
CA ALA A 28 -9.08 8.52 -9.69
C ALA A 28 -7.85 9.16 -10.36
N LEU A 29 -6.97 9.80 -9.58
CA LEU A 29 -5.72 10.38 -10.09
C LEU A 29 -4.82 9.31 -10.72
N VAL A 30 -4.66 8.16 -10.04
CA VAL A 30 -3.88 7.04 -10.58
C VAL A 30 -4.48 6.55 -11.90
N ILE A 31 -5.79 6.31 -11.98
CA ILE A 31 -6.45 5.89 -13.22
C ILE A 31 -6.22 6.88 -14.36
N ILE A 32 -6.40 8.18 -14.11
CA ILE A 32 -6.19 9.22 -15.12
C ILE A 32 -4.74 9.21 -15.62
N SER A 33 -3.77 9.12 -14.70
CA SER A 33 -2.35 9.04 -15.05
C SER A 33 -2.03 7.79 -15.87
N GLN A 34 -2.60 6.64 -15.53
CA GLN A 34 -2.37 5.37 -16.19
C GLN A 34 -3.00 5.34 -17.58
N ILE A 35 -4.23 5.83 -17.74
CA ILE A 35 -4.86 5.97 -19.05
C ILE A 35 -3.96 6.84 -19.93
N SER A 36 -3.48 7.99 -19.44
CA SER A 36 -2.63 8.89 -20.22
C SER A 36 -1.34 8.21 -20.71
N LEU A 37 -0.63 7.50 -19.83
CA LEU A 37 0.58 6.77 -20.17
C LEU A 37 0.31 5.62 -21.15
N ASN A 38 -0.78 4.89 -20.95
CA ASN A 38 -1.15 3.73 -21.78
C ASN A 38 -1.64 4.15 -23.17
N VAL A 39 -2.34 5.28 -23.28
CA VAL A 39 -2.71 5.88 -24.56
C VAL A 39 -1.45 6.28 -25.32
N MET A 40 -0.49 6.92 -24.65
CA MET A 40 0.78 7.29 -25.28
C MET A 40 1.56 6.06 -25.75
N ALA A 41 1.64 5.00 -24.94
CA ALA A 41 2.27 3.74 -25.32
C ALA A 41 1.59 3.10 -26.55
N MET A 42 0.25 3.07 -26.58
CA MET A 42 -0.52 2.57 -27.72
C MET A 42 -0.35 3.44 -28.96
N TYR A 43 -0.34 4.76 -28.81
CA TYR A 43 -0.16 5.70 -29.91
C TYR A 43 1.19 5.51 -30.61
N PHE A 44 2.28 5.38 -29.84
CA PHE A 44 3.61 5.12 -30.40
C PHE A 44 3.72 3.73 -31.03
N LYS A 45 3.08 2.72 -30.44
CA LYS A 45 3.08 1.35 -30.99
C LYS A 45 2.25 1.25 -32.28
N CYS A 46 1.07 1.87 -32.31
CA CYS A 46 0.08 1.69 -33.36
C CYS A 46 0.04 2.84 -34.38
N GLY A 47 0.80 3.90 -34.20
CA GLY A 47 1.19 4.84 -35.25
C GLY A 47 0.07 5.73 -35.79
N GLY A 48 -0.76 6.33 -34.93
CA GLY A 48 -1.32 7.65 -35.27
C GLY A 48 -2.81 7.91 -35.07
N ASP A 49 -3.69 6.90 -34.97
CA ASP A 49 -5.08 7.21 -34.60
C ASP A 49 -5.24 7.31 -33.09
N PHE A 50 -5.47 8.54 -32.63
CA PHE A 50 -5.67 8.85 -31.22
C PHE A 50 -6.97 8.24 -30.69
N VAL A 51 -8.03 8.18 -31.51
CA VAL A 51 -9.36 7.70 -31.06
C VAL A 51 -9.34 6.18 -30.81
N ASP A 52 -8.76 5.41 -31.73
CA ASP A 52 -8.55 3.97 -31.55
C ASP A 52 -7.58 3.67 -30.41
N SER A 53 -6.50 4.47 -30.28
CA SER A 53 -5.53 4.31 -29.19
C SER A 53 -6.16 4.63 -27.83
N LEU A 54 -7.02 5.66 -27.76
CA LEU A 54 -7.75 6.05 -26.56
C LEU A 54 -8.72 4.96 -26.12
N THR A 55 -9.55 4.46 -27.02
CA THR A 55 -10.58 3.47 -26.71
C THR A 55 -9.97 2.15 -26.25
N ASN A 56 -8.93 1.68 -26.96
CA ASN A 56 -8.26 0.44 -26.63
C ASN A 56 -7.47 0.54 -25.31
N ALA A 57 -6.68 1.59 -25.13
CA ALA A 57 -5.90 1.78 -23.90
C ALA A 57 -6.80 1.98 -22.68
N THR A 58 -7.90 2.72 -22.82
CA THR A 58 -8.85 2.96 -21.73
C THR A 58 -9.50 1.67 -21.27
N SER A 59 -9.98 0.83 -22.19
CA SER A 59 -10.62 -0.45 -21.86
C SER A 59 -9.62 -1.42 -21.19
N LEU A 60 -8.39 -1.47 -21.70
CA LEU A 60 -7.31 -2.28 -21.12
C LEU A 60 -6.82 -1.77 -19.78
N THR A 61 -7.02 -0.49 -19.46
CA THR A 61 -6.61 0.09 -18.18
C THR A 61 -7.72 -0.04 -17.16
N ILE A 62 -8.92 0.48 -17.45
CA ILE A 62 -10.02 0.54 -16.49
C ILE A 62 -10.43 -0.85 -16.02
N LEU A 63 -10.55 -1.83 -16.91
CA LEU A 63 -11.06 -3.15 -16.56
C LEU A 63 -10.17 -3.87 -15.50
N PRO A 64 -8.87 -4.09 -15.72
CA PRO A 64 -8.03 -4.75 -14.72
C PRO A 64 -7.84 -3.88 -13.48
N TRP A 65 -7.78 -2.54 -13.61
CA TRP A 65 -7.69 -1.68 -12.44
C TRP A 65 -8.94 -1.80 -11.56
N SER A 66 -10.14 -1.66 -12.11
CA SER A 66 -11.38 -1.77 -11.33
C SER A 66 -11.59 -3.16 -10.75
N LEU A 67 -11.31 -4.23 -11.52
CA LEU A 67 -11.51 -5.59 -11.04
C LEU A 67 -10.48 -5.99 -9.97
N ILE A 68 -9.19 -5.86 -10.25
CA ILE A 68 -8.15 -6.36 -9.34
C ILE A 68 -8.05 -5.46 -8.11
N PHE A 69 -8.00 -4.14 -8.30
CA PHE A 69 -7.90 -3.21 -7.17
C PHE A 69 -9.18 -3.24 -6.31
N GLY A 70 -10.36 -3.34 -6.95
CA GLY A 70 -11.63 -3.48 -6.25
C GLY A 70 -11.71 -4.74 -5.39
N VAL A 71 -11.28 -5.89 -5.92
CA VAL A 71 -11.22 -7.15 -5.17
C VAL A 71 -10.26 -7.04 -3.98
N VAL A 72 -9.10 -6.41 -4.15
CA VAL A 72 -8.14 -6.19 -3.05
C VAL A 72 -8.76 -5.33 -1.97
N ILE A 73 -9.41 -4.21 -2.31
CA ILE A 73 -10.13 -3.35 -1.35
C ILE A 73 -11.18 -4.14 -0.57
N ILE A 74 -12.03 -4.90 -1.27
CA ILE A 74 -13.07 -5.71 -0.62
C ILE A 74 -12.43 -6.73 0.33
N THR A 75 -11.32 -7.35 -0.08
CA THR A 75 -10.62 -8.34 0.73
C THR A 75 -10.08 -7.74 2.02
N ILE A 76 -9.39 -6.59 1.98
CA ILE A 76 -8.85 -5.94 3.17
C ILE A 76 -9.95 -5.34 4.08
N MET A 77 -11.12 -5.03 3.53
CA MET A 77 -12.29 -4.59 4.31
C MET A 77 -12.97 -5.76 5.02
N MET A 78 -13.16 -6.90 4.34
CA MET A 78 -13.81 -8.08 4.90
C MET A 78 -12.89 -8.85 5.86
N PHE A 79 -11.60 -8.87 5.56
CA PHE A 79 -10.58 -9.57 6.33
C PHE A 79 -9.50 -8.58 6.77
N PRO A 80 -9.72 -7.82 7.87
CA PRO A 80 -8.73 -6.84 8.34
C PRO A 80 -7.39 -7.48 8.71
N GLY A 81 -7.40 -8.76 9.11
CA GLY A 81 -6.18 -9.54 9.34
C GLY A 81 -5.28 -9.67 8.10
N PHE A 82 -5.80 -9.47 6.88
CA PHE A 82 -4.99 -9.52 5.66
C PHE A 82 -3.97 -8.37 5.58
N LYS A 83 -4.23 -7.26 6.27
CA LYS A 83 -3.26 -6.15 6.42
C LYS A 83 -2.01 -6.59 7.17
N SER A 84 -2.08 -7.63 8.02
CA SER A 84 -0.96 -8.12 8.82
C SER A 84 0.18 -8.67 7.98
N ALA A 85 -0.12 -9.20 6.79
CA ALA A 85 0.88 -9.74 5.86
C ALA A 85 2.02 -8.74 5.56
N PHE A 86 1.67 -7.45 5.42
CA PHE A 86 2.66 -6.38 5.25
C PHE A 86 2.90 -5.58 6.52
N SER A 87 1.91 -5.41 7.41
CA SER A 87 2.08 -4.59 8.60
C SER A 87 3.04 -5.21 9.62
N ASP A 88 3.12 -6.54 9.71
CA ASP A 88 4.01 -7.22 10.66
C ASP A 88 5.47 -7.24 10.19
N VAL A 89 5.71 -7.00 8.90
CA VAL A 89 7.05 -6.95 8.30
C VAL A 89 7.47 -5.50 8.04
N ILE A 90 6.80 -4.83 7.10
CA ILE A 90 7.15 -3.49 6.63
C ILE A 90 6.65 -2.44 7.62
N GLY A 91 5.40 -2.58 8.08
CA GLY A 91 4.85 -1.71 9.11
C GLY A 91 5.69 -1.76 10.38
N TYR A 92 6.03 -2.96 10.84
CA TYR A 92 6.90 -3.20 11.99
C TYR A 92 8.24 -2.50 11.81
N PHE A 93 8.90 -2.71 10.67
CA PHE A 93 10.18 -2.06 10.40
C PHE A 93 10.09 -0.53 10.52
N TYR A 94 9.02 0.06 9.96
CA TYR A 94 8.78 1.51 9.99
C TYR A 94 8.58 2.08 11.41
N ILE A 95 7.93 1.34 12.30
CA ILE A 95 7.55 1.80 13.66
C ILE A 95 8.41 1.20 14.79
N SER A 96 9.29 0.25 14.50
CA SER A 96 10.04 -0.56 15.48
C SER A 96 10.79 0.26 16.51
N SER A 97 11.58 1.24 16.07
CA SER A 97 12.39 2.10 16.96
C SER A 97 11.52 2.88 17.96
N LYS A 98 10.49 3.58 17.46
CA LYS A 98 9.58 4.37 18.29
C LYS A 98 8.75 3.49 19.23
N SER A 99 8.35 2.31 18.77
CA SER A 99 7.57 1.37 19.58
C SER A 99 8.42 0.76 20.68
N ASN A 100 9.67 0.43 20.40
CA ASN A 100 10.63 -0.04 21.40
C ASN A 100 10.89 1.01 22.48
N GLU A 101 11.06 2.28 22.11
CA GLU A 101 11.22 3.38 23.08
C GLU A 101 10.02 3.47 24.03
N VAL A 102 8.80 3.44 23.49
CA VAL A 102 7.57 3.49 24.29
C VAL A 102 7.43 2.26 25.18
N LEU A 103 7.63 1.06 24.63
CA LEU A 103 7.52 -0.20 25.37
C LEU A 103 8.58 -0.33 26.45
N ASN A 104 9.83 0.07 26.21
CA ASN A 104 10.89 0.05 27.22
C ASN A 104 10.66 1.10 28.33
N THR A 105 10.01 2.22 27.99
CA THR A 105 9.58 3.19 29.00
C THR A 105 8.48 2.58 29.87
N LEU A 106 7.49 1.95 29.24
CA LEU A 106 6.27 1.45 29.85
C LEU A 106 6.46 0.18 30.69
N LEU A 107 7.20 -0.80 30.17
CA LEU A 107 7.30 -2.15 30.73
C LEU A 107 8.44 -2.27 31.74
N VAL A 108 8.25 -3.10 32.75
CA VAL A 108 9.33 -3.44 33.70
C VAL A 108 10.47 -4.18 32.99
N ASP A 109 11.71 -3.94 33.43
CA ASP A 109 12.87 -4.64 32.88
C ASP A 109 12.74 -6.15 33.04
N LYS A 110 13.09 -6.88 31.97
CA LYS A 110 13.03 -8.34 31.83
C LYS A 110 13.71 -9.10 32.99
N ASN A 111 14.64 -8.46 33.70
CA ASN A 111 15.45 -9.07 34.73
C ASN A 111 14.85 -9.01 36.16
N ILE A 112 13.70 -8.35 36.38
CA ILE A 112 13.36 -7.89 37.75
C ILE A 112 12.33 -8.74 38.53
N ARG A 113 11.37 -9.48 37.94
CA ARG A 113 10.26 -10.04 38.78
C ARG A 113 9.59 -11.37 38.38
N MET A 114 10.31 -12.46 38.07
CA MET A 114 9.65 -13.78 38.16
C MET A 114 9.61 -14.33 39.60
N ASP A 115 10.58 -13.96 40.44
CA ASP A 115 10.70 -14.54 41.79
C ASP A 115 9.85 -13.84 42.87
N ASN A 116 9.27 -12.67 42.55
CA ASN A 116 8.54 -11.81 43.49
C ASN A 116 7.03 -11.72 43.24
N LEU A 117 6.45 -12.62 42.44
CA LEU A 117 5.01 -12.66 42.16
C LEU A 117 4.27 -13.50 43.20
N GLN A 118 3.18 -12.97 43.76
CA GLN A 118 2.35 -13.72 44.70
C GLN A 118 1.66 -14.91 43.99
N PRO A 119 1.41 -16.03 44.70
CA PRO A 119 0.74 -17.21 44.13
C PRO A 119 -0.64 -16.93 43.53
N SER A 120 -1.37 -15.94 44.05
CA SER A 120 -2.69 -15.50 43.55
C SER A 120 -2.63 -14.79 42.18
N ASP A 121 -1.48 -14.25 41.80
CA ASP A 121 -1.25 -13.62 40.50
C ASP A 121 -0.92 -14.66 39.42
N LYS A 122 -0.46 -15.87 39.80
CA LYS A 122 -0.12 -16.96 38.86
C LYS A 122 -1.32 -17.47 38.04
N ASP A 123 -2.53 -17.45 38.60
CA ASP A 123 -3.74 -17.92 37.90
C ASP A 123 -4.28 -16.87 36.92
N LYS A 124 -4.25 -15.59 37.29
CA LYS A 124 -4.54 -14.46 36.36
C LYS A 124 -3.47 -14.31 35.29
N MET A 125 -2.29 -14.85 35.56
CA MET A 125 -1.18 -14.89 34.63
C MET A 125 -1.30 -15.98 33.57
N ARG A 126 -2.33 -16.83 33.43
CA ARG A 126 -2.33 -17.81 32.32
C ARG A 126 -2.50 -17.17 30.93
N ASP A 127 -3.38 -16.18 30.79
CA ASP A 127 -3.52 -15.43 29.52
C ASP A 127 -2.42 -14.37 29.38
N ALA A 128 -2.04 -13.75 30.51
CA ALA A 128 -0.87 -12.90 30.53
C ALA A 128 0.43 -13.70 30.35
N ALA A 129 0.46 -15.03 30.53
CA ALA A 129 1.66 -15.89 30.47
C ALA A 129 2.12 -16.05 29.04
N ASP A 130 1.22 -16.13 28.06
CA ASP A 130 1.60 -16.13 26.64
C ASP A 130 2.14 -14.77 26.22
N LEU A 131 1.53 -13.68 26.73
CA LEU A 131 2.02 -12.33 26.53
C LEU A 131 3.38 -12.14 27.21
N VAL A 132 3.53 -12.61 28.44
CA VAL A 132 4.76 -12.67 29.25
C VAL A 132 5.81 -13.50 28.53
N MET A 133 5.52 -14.70 28.03
CA MET A 133 6.48 -15.52 27.29
C MET A 133 6.94 -14.84 26.01
N LYS A 134 6.04 -14.18 25.27
CA LYS A 134 6.41 -13.35 24.10
C LYS A 134 7.23 -12.11 24.48
N ILE A 135 6.87 -11.43 25.57
CA ILE A 135 7.53 -10.21 26.09
C ILE A 135 8.93 -10.51 26.62
N TYR A 136 9.08 -11.61 27.38
CA TYR A 136 10.36 -12.08 27.89
C TYR A 136 11.22 -12.66 26.76
N GLY A 137 10.62 -13.15 25.67
CA GLY A 137 11.34 -13.52 24.45
C GLY A 137 11.90 -12.30 23.72
N ASN A 138 11.07 -11.30 23.40
CA ASN A 138 11.46 -10.09 22.67
C ASN A 138 10.37 -8.99 22.74
N THR A 139 10.59 -7.93 23.54
CA THR A 139 9.70 -6.76 23.63
C THR A 139 9.46 -6.08 22.28
N SER A 140 10.40 -6.18 21.34
CA SER A 140 10.25 -5.61 20.00
C SER A 140 9.20 -6.31 19.15
N ILE A 141 8.84 -7.55 19.45
CA ILE A 141 7.86 -8.32 18.66
C ILE A 141 6.43 -8.10 19.20
N LEU A 142 6.28 -7.53 20.39
CA LEU A 142 4.98 -7.31 21.04
C LEU A 142 4.05 -6.45 20.20
N ILE A 143 4.60 -5.44 19.52
CA ILE A 143 3.80 -4.51 18.72
C ILE A 143 3.05 -5.21 17.58
N ASN A 144 3.59 -6.29 17.02
CA ASN A 144 2.94 -7.06 15.95
C ASN A 144 1.68 -7.80 16.43
N GLN A 145 1.54 -8.03 17.73
CA GLN A 145 0.34 -8.66 18.29
C GLN A 145 -0.78 -7.65 18.56
N MET A 146 -0.47 -6.35 18.55
CA MET A 146 -1.41 -5.28 18.81
C MET A 146 -2.03 -4.78 17.52
N VAL A 147 -3.35 -4.80 17.42
CA VAL A 147 -4.13 -4.15 16.35
C VAL A 147 -5.14 -3.19 17.00
N PRO A 148 -5.66 -2.17 16.29
CA PRO A 148 -6.58 -1.21 16.87
C PRO A 148 -7.80 -1.86 17.54
N SER A 149 -8.31 -2.97 16.98
CA SER A 149 -9.47 -3.70 17.50
C SER A 149 -9.24 -4.42 18.82
N ASN A 150 -8.00 -4.88 19.11
CA ASN A 150 -7.67 -5.58 20.35
C ASN A 150 -6.80 -4.73 21.29
N PHE A 151 -6.50 -3.48 20.92
CA PHE A 151 -5.56 -2.63 21.64
C PHE A 151 -5.96 -2.41 23.10
N VAL A 152 -7.23 -2.10 23.37
CA VAL A 152 -7.72 -1.87 24.74
C VAL A 152 -7.57 -3.12 25.60
N GLN A 153 -7.96 -4.28 25.08
CA GLN A 153 -7.83 -5.55 25.78
C GLN A 153 -6.36 -5.87 26.10
N LEU A 154 -5.47 -5.73 25.12
CA LEU A 154 -4.04 -5.96 25.32
C LEU A 154 -3.42 -4.93 26.28
N TRP A 155 -3.84 -3.67 26.20
CA TRP A 155 -3.44 -2.63 27.14
C TRP A 155 -3.79 -3.01 28.57
N ASP A 156 -5.00 -3.50 28.81
CA ASP A 156 -5.46 -3.88 30.15
C ASP A 156 -4.73 -5.14 30.65
N GLN A 157 -4.50 -6.13 29.78
CA GLN A 157 -3.73 -7.34 30.09
C GLN A 157 -2.27 -7.04 30.46
N MET A 158 -1.67 -6.02 29.83
CA MET A 158 -0.31 -5.58 30.14
C MET A 158 -0.20 -4.81 31.45
N ARG A 159 -1.30 -4.48 32.14
CA ARG A 159 -1.27 -3.62 33.34
C ARG A 159 -0.29 -4.12 34.40
N ILE A 160 -0.25 -5.43 34.64
CA ILE A 160 0.66 -6.04 35.61
C ILE A 160 2.14 -6.02 35.18
N LEU A 161 2.41 -5.83 33.88
CA LEU A 161 3.75 -5.80 33.28
C LEU A 161 4.29 -4.38 33.12
N ARG A 162 3.44 -3.35 33.30
CA ARG A 162 3.86 -1.96 33.32
C ARG A 162 4.59 -1.64 34.61
N LYS A 163 5.55 -0.70 34.55
CA LYS A 163 6.18 -0.14 35.76
C LYS A 163 5.08 0.45 36.67
N PRO A 164 5.24 0.40 38.01
CA PRO A 164 4.19 0.82 38.96
C PRO A 164 3.64 2.23 38.68
N GLU A 165 4.50 3.16 38.26
CA GLU A 165 4.13 4.54 37.90
C GLU A 165 3.16 4.65 36.71
N TYR A 166 3.07 3.62 35.86
CA TYR A 166 2.19 3.55 34.69
C TYR A 166 1.00 2.59 34.85
N GLN A 167 0.74 2.06 36.06
CA GLN A 167 -0.37 1.13 36.29
C GLN A 167 -1.72 1.81 36.53
N ASP A 168 -1.70 3.13 36.79
CA ASP A 168 -2.89 3.97 36.85
C ASP A 168 -3.10 4.68 35.51
N ASP A 169 -4.21 4.33 34.85
CA ASP A 169 -4.58 4.90 33.55
C ASP A 169 -5.13 6.33 33.67
N ASN A 170 -5.48 6.79 34.89
CA ASN A 170 -5.91 8.18 35.14
C ASN A 170 -4.72 9.16 35.21
N ASN A 171 -3.49 8.65 35.33
CA ASN A 171 -2.29 9.47 35.29
C ASN A 171 -2.09 10.01 33.86
N SER A 172 -1.90 11.33 33.72
CA SER A 172 -1.69 12.00 32.44
C SER A 172 -0.49 11.45 31.65
N THR A 173 0.55 10.97 32.34
CA THR A 173 1.73 10.36 31.71
C THR A 173 1.40 8.99 31.13
N THR A 174 0.64 8.16 31.86
CA THR A 174 0.16 6.86 31.37
C THR A 174 -0.77 7.04 30.17
N ALA A 175 -1.70 7.99 30.24
CA ALA A 175 -2.60 8.32 29.15
C ALA A 175 -1.83 8.78 27.90
N GLY A 176 -0.78 9.60 28.06
CA GLY A 176 0.09 10.02 26.97
C GLY A 176 0.86 8.86 26.31
N LEU A 177 1.36 7.91 27.10
CA LEU A 177 2.02 6.71 26.57
C LEU A 177 1.04 5.76 25.88
N LYS A 178 -0.18 5.62 26.40
CA LYS A 178 -1.27 4.85 25.78
C LYS A 178 -1.61 5.41 24.40
N GLU A 179 -1.79 6.72 24.29
CA GLU A 179 -2.04 7.41 23.03
C GLU A 179 -0.87 7.23 22.05
N LYS A 180 0.37 7.44 22.51
CA LYS A 180 1.57 7.27 21.66
C LYS A 180 1.69 5.83 21.14
N LEU A 181 1.43 4.83 21.99
CA LEU A 181 1.46 3.42 21.59
C LEU A 181 0.33 3.09 20.60
N PHE A 182 -0.89 3.56 20.87
CA PHE A 182 -2.03 3.36 19.97
C PHE A 182 -1.76 3.97 18.59
N GLY A 183 -1.22 5.20 18.54
CA GLY A 183 -0.85 5.85 17.29
C GLY A 183 0.19 5.07 16.49
N LEU A 184 1.14 4.40 17.15
CA LEU A 184 2.11 3.52 16.50
C LEU A 184 1.46 2.24 15.96
N VAL A 185 0.51 1.65 16.70
CA VAL A 185 -0.28 0.48 16.25
C VAL A 185 -1.08 0.81 14.99
N VAL A 186 -1.81 1.95 14.99
CA VAL A 186 -2.55 2.41 13.82
C VAL A 186 -1.61 2.69 12.65
N THR A 187 -0.47 3.35 12.91
CA THR A 187 0.50 3.65 11.84
C THR A 187 1.04 2.37 11.22
N ARG A 188 1.32 1.34 12.02
CA ARG A 188 1.76 0.02 11.52
C ARG A 188 0.76 -0.57 10.55
N GLU A 189 -0.52 -0.59 10.94
CA GLU A 189 -1.59 -1.16 10.12
C GLU A 189 -1.83 -0.36 8.83
N ASN A 190 -1.81 0.97 8.92
CA ASN A 190 -1.93 1.86 7.77
C ASN A 190 -0.79 1.67 6.77
N VAL A 191 0.44 1.42 7.23
CA VAL A 191 1.57 1.07 6.35
C VAL A 191 1.31 -0.27 5.65
N GLY A 192 0.79 -1.27 6.37
CA GLY A 192 0.44 -2.56 5.75
C GLY A 192 -0.63 -2.42 4.66
N GLU A 193 -1.66 -1.61 4.91
CA GLU A 193 -2.68 -1.29 3.92
C GLU A 193 -2.11 -0.52 2.71
N ALA A 194 -1.26 0.48 2.94
CA ALA A 194 -0.60 1.20 1.86
C ALA A 194 0.25 0.28 0.98
N MET A 195 0.94 -0.70 1.57
CA MET A 195 1.72 -1.69 0.81
C MET A 195 0.84 -2.58 -0.05
N TRP A 196 -0.35 -2.97 0.42
CA TRP A 196 -1.33 -3.67 -0.42
C TRP A 196 -1.69 -2.85 -1.66
N TYR A 197 -1.97 -1.56 -1.51
CA TYR A 197 -2.28 -0.68 -2.64
C TYR A 197 -1.10 -0.51 -3.61
N ILE A 198 0.11 -0.31 -3.08
CA ILE A 198 1.32 -0.15 -3.89
C ILE A 198 1.64 -1.41 -4.70
N TYR A 199 1.67 -2.58 -4.06
CA TYR A 199 1.97 -3.83 -4.75
C TYR A 199 0.90 -4.20 -5.76
N THR A 200 -0.37 -4.00 -5.42
CA THR A 200 -1.48 -4.20 -6.36
C THR A 200 -1.36 -3.26 -7.55
N GLY A 201 -1.00 -1.99 -7.31
CA GLY A 201 -0.72 -1.02 -8.36
C GLY A 201 0.39 -1.49 -9.30
N PHE A 202 1.54 -1.93 -8.77
CA PHE A 202 2.63 -2.46 -9.60
C PHE A 202 2.24 -3.70 -10.39
N LEU A 203 1.48 -4.61 -9.77
CA LEU A 203 0.95 -5.80 -10.44
C LEU A 203 0.08 -5.41 -11.63
N ILE A 204 -0.88 -4.49 -11.44
CA ILE A 204 -1.78 -4.06 -12.50
C ILE A 204 -1.02 -3.31 -13.60
N ILE A 205 -0.10 -2.40 -13.25
CA ILE A 205 0.73 -1.70 -14.24
C ILE A 205 1.48 -2.71 -15.12
N SER A 206 2.09 -3.72 -14.50
CA SER A 206 2.82 -4.77 -15.21
C SER A 206 1.90 -5.58 -16.13
N LEU A 207 0.71 -5.94 -15.65
CA LEU A 207 -0.29 -6.66 -16.43
C LEU A 207 -0.80 -5.84 -17.62
N VAL A 208 -1.12 -4.56 -17.41
CA VAL A 208 -1.61 -3.67 -18.49
C VAL A 208 -0.53 -3.46 -19.53
N LYS A 209 0.72 -3.22 -19.11
CA LYS A 209 1.85 -3.07 -20.01
C LYS A 209 2.08 -4.34 -20.85
N MET A 210 2.07 -5.51 -20.21
CA MET A 210 2.19 -6.79 -20.92
C MET A 210 1.06 -6.99 -21.94
N ASN A 211 -0.18 -6.62 -21.59
CA ASN A 211 -1.31 -6.67 -22.52
C ASN A 211 -1.12 -5.70 -23.69
N ILE A 212 -0.65 -4.47 -23.44
CA ILE A 212 -0.37 -3.50 -24.51
C ILE A 212 0.73 -4.01 -25.44
N GLU A 213 1.79 -4.62 -24.91
CA GLU A 213 2.92 -5.14 -25.70
C GLU A 213 2.55 -6.38 -26.53
N THR A 214 1.74 -7.28 -25.97
CA THR A 214 1.34 -8.53 -26.64
C THR A 214 0.15 -8.37 -27.59
N ARG A 215 -0.75 -7.43 -27.33
CA ARG A 215 -1.93 -7.20 -28.18
C ARG A 215 -1.52 -6.57 -29.50
N GLY A 216 -2.03 -7.12 -30.61
CA GLY A 216 -1.90 -6.50 -31.92
C GLY A 216 -2.68 -5.18 -31.98
N CYS A 217 -2.25 -4.28 -32.86
CA CYS A 217 -3.04 -3.08 -33.15
C CYS A 217 -4.31 -3.49 -33.90
N SER A 218 -5.49 -3.02 -33.47
CA SER A 218 -6.71 -3.16 -34.27
C SER A 218 -6.50 -2.38 -35.57
N SER A 219 -6.33 -3.10 -36.67
CA SER A 219 -6.12 -2.50 -37.97
C SER A 219 -7.45 -1.97 -38.51
N ASN A 220 -7.73 -0.68 -38.29
CA ASN A 220 -8.66 0.01 -39.17
C ASN A 220 -8.07 0.01 -40.59
N ILE A 221 -8.85 -0.40 -41.60
CA ILE A 221 -8.40 -0.52 -43.00
C ILE A 221 -7.83 0.81 -43.49
N ASP A 222 -8.43 1.92 -43.08
CA ASP A 222 -8.00 3.28 -43.43
C ASP A 222 -6.61 3.62 -42.85
N VAL A 223 -6.30 3.08 -41.67
CA VAL A 223 -5.00 3.27 -41.00
C VAL A 223 -3.92 2.40 -41.65
N MET A 224 -4.27 1.21 -42.14
CA MET A 224 -3.33 0.40 -42.92
C MET A 224 -3.02 1.05 -44.27
N GLU A 225 -4.04 1.60 -44.94
CA GLU A 225 -3.86 2.28 -46.22
C GLU A 225 -2.99 3.53 -46.09
N SER A 226 -3.20 4.35 -45.04
CA SER A 226 -2.39 5.55 -44.80
C SER A 226 -0.92 5.21 -44.52
N LYS A 227 -0.65 4.17 -43.71
CA LYS A 227 0.71 3.68 -43.46
C LYS A 227 1.36 3.10 -44.71
N TYR A 228 0.62 2.37 -45.52
CA TYR A 228 1.12 1.83 -46.78
C TYR A 228 1.51 2.97 -47.74
N LYS A 229 0.67 4.01 -47.87
CA LYS A 229 0.99 5.21 -48.66
C LYS A 229 2.22 5.95 -48.12
N GLN A 230 2.35 6.09 -46.80
CA GLN A 230 3.51 6.75 -46.18
C GLN A 230 4.80 5.96 -46.36
N PHE A 231 4.73 4.62 -46.33
CA PHE A 231 5.87 3.76 -46.66
C PHE A 231 6.32 3.97 -48.11
N LEU A 232 5.38 3.91 -49.06
CA LEU A 232 5.67 4.13 -50.48
C LEU A 232 6.27 5.52 -50.75
N SER A 233 5.78 6.58 -50.10
CA SER A 233 6.35 7.93 -50.29
C SER A 233 7.79 7.99 -49.76
N THR A 234 8.05 7.44 -48.58
CA THR A 234 9.37 7.42 -47.96
C THR A 234 10.38 6.60 -48.79
N GLU A 235 9.93 5.50 -49.38
CA GLU A 235 10.77 4.68 -50.25
C GLU A 235 11.12 5.42 -51.55
N ASN A 236 10.13 6.07 -52.17
CA ASN A 236 10.33 6.89 -53.37
C ASN A 236 11.28 8.07 -53.11
N ASP A 237 11.21 8.71 -51.95
CA ASP A 237 12.11 9.80 -51.58
C ASP A 237 13.55 9.30 -51.39
N LYS A 238 13.74 8.14 -50.76
CA LYS A 238 15.07 7.50 -50.65
C LYS A 238 15.65 7.08 -52.01
N ILE A 239 14.80 6.62 -52.93
CA ILE A 239 15.23 6.28 -54.30
C ILE A 239 15.67 7.56 -55.02
N LYS A 240 14.89 8.64 -54.95
CA LYS A 240 15.26 9.94 -55.53
C LYS A 240 16.55 10.50 -54.94
N GLU A 241 16.77 10.38 -53.63
CA GLU A 241 18.03 10.79 -52.99
C GLU A 241 19.22 9.96 -53.48
N LYS A 242 19.05 8.64 -53.64
CA LYS A 242 20.08 7.78 -54.24
C LYS A 242 20.38 8.14 -55.69
N GLU A 243 19.34 8.44 -56.48
CA GLU A 243 19.51 8.87 -57.87
C GLU A 243 20.21 10.23 -57.96
N LEU A 244 19.86 11.20 -57.10
CA LEU A 244 20.54 12.49 -57.06
C LEU A 244 22.00 12.34 -56.63
N SER A 245 22.28 11.57 -55.57
CA SER A 245 23.65 11.36 -55.09
C SER A 245 24.52 10.60 -56.10
N SER A 246 23.95 9.64 -56.84
CA SER A 246 24.68 8.94 -57.91
C SER A 246 25.04 9.83 -59.11
N LYS A 247 24.26 10.89 -59.37
CA LYS A 247 24.53 11.86 -60.45
C LYS A 247 25.62 12.88 -60.13
N VAL A 248 25.99 13.04 -58.86
CA VAL A 248 26.98 14.05 -58.42
C VAL A 248 28.42 13.48 -58.43
N VAL A 249 28.61 12.17 -58.63
CA VAL A 249 29.93 11.53 -58.66
C VAL A 249 30.41 11.34 -60.11
N TYR A 250 30.77 12.40 -60.85
CA TYR A 250 31.78 12.36 -61.93
C TYR A 250 32.25 13.80 -62.24
N LYS A 251 33.39 14.19 -61.70
CA LYS A 251 34.31 15.18 -62.29
C LYS A 251 35.72 14.63 -62.11
N GLU A 252 36.21 13.95 -63.14
CA GLU A 252 37.65 13.83 -63.41
C GLU A 252 38.21 15.19 -63.86
#